data_AF-A0A512AU30-F1
#
_entry.id   AF-A0A512AU30-F1
#
_cell.length_a   1.000
_cell.length_b   1.000
_cell.length_c   1.000
_cell.angle_alpha   90.00
_cell.angle_beta   90.00
_cell.angle_gamma   90.00
#
_symmetry.space_group_name_H-M   'P 1'
#
loop_
_entity.id
_entity.type
_entity.pdbx_description
1 polymer ?
#
loop_
_entity_poly.entity_id
_entity_poly.type
_entity_poly.pdbx_seq_one_letter_code
_entity_poly.pdbx_strand_id
1 'polypeptide(L)'
;MDFKAHTRFSLTDRTFQNIIKRDITRLAESYKFSEAEVGRINIIVSEMASNLIKHSAVSGEFLVKPFGRLNSGFEIICLDQGPGMSEPLRMQEDGVSTAGTAGEGLGAIKRQSDEFDLYSAKGVGTVILSRLYKKGYKPKPRAPKKFDVGVVMVPKNGEKHCGDGWAIYEAVDYCHLLVADGLGHGEHAEVASQGAAEAFLQNTNLAPVELIRNLHGAIKKTRGAVANVTSINVKNQELTYCGVGNIAGRVISGYENTKSIISYNGILGHNIPNTLNNHVIPWVGNNLLVLHSDGLKSKWDFSRYKDLLRHDTSIIAAVLYKDFNRGTDDTLVLVARTRC
;
A
#
# COMPACT_ATOMS: atom_id res chain seq x y z
N MET A 1 -4.67 6.62 12.23
CA MET A 1 -5.02 7.04 10.85
C MET A 1 -6.25 6.24 10.46
N ASP A 2 -7.19 6.78 9.68
CA ASP A 2 -8.28 5.94 9.17
C ASP A 2 -7.71 5.05 8.06
N PHE A 3 -7.71 3.73 8.30
CA PHE A 3 -7.07 2.74 7.45
C PHE A 3 -8.11 2.17 6.48
N LYS A 4 -8.15 2.72 5.26
CA LYS A 4 -9.15 2.33 4.24
C LYS A 4 -8.53 1.50 3.14
N ALA A 5 -9.28 0.50 2.68
CA ALA A 5 -8.95 -0.24 1.47
C ALA A 5 -9.04 0.67 0.25
N HIS A 6 -8.33 0.30 -0.82
CA HIS A 6 -8.48 0.94 -2.11
C HIS A 6 -9.77 0.48 -2.76
N THR A 7 -10.48 1.42 -3.37
CA THR A 7 -11.47 1.10 -4.38
C THR A 7 -10.73 0.80 -5.68
N ARG A 8 -11.01 -0.37 -6.24
CA ARG A 8 -10.38 -0.93 -7.43
C ARG A 8 -11.25 -0.67 -8.65
N PHE A 9 -10.67 -0.12 -9.72
CA PHE A 9 -11.35 0.06 -11.00
C PHE A 9 -10.52 -0.58 -12.12
N SER A 10 -11.09 -1.58 -12.79
CA SER A 10 -10.45 -2.23 -13.94
C SER A 10 -10.80 -1.49 -15.23
N LEU A 11 -9.77 -1.11 -16.00
CA LEU A 11 -9.90 -0.54 -17.34
C LEU A 11 -9.52 -1.62 -18.37
N THR A 12 -10.52 -2.34 -18.87
CA THR A 12 -10.34 -3.39 -19.88
C THR A 12 -10.31 -2.83 -21.29
N ASP A 13 -11.08 -1.78 -21.55
CA ASP A 13 -11.14 -1.11 -22.83
C ASP A 13 -11.62 0.35 -22.69
N ARG A 14 -11.63 1.08 -23.81
CA ARG A 14 -11.94 2.52 -23.87
C ARG A 14 -13.35 2.86 -23.39
N THR A 15 -14.33 1.95 -23.47
CA THR A 15 -15.71 2.22 -23.08
C THR A 15 -15.85 2.47 -21.57
N PHE A 16 -14.95 1.88 -20.76
CA PHE A 16 -14.95 2.04 -19.30
C PHE A 16 -14.33 3.34 -18.83
N GLN A 17 -13.58 4.06 -19.67
CA GLN A 17 -12.86 5.29 -19.29
C GLN A 17 -13.77 6.33 -18.64
N ASN A 18 -14.93 6.59 -19.24
CA ASN A 18 -15.89 7.58 -18.73
C ASN A 18 -16.57 7.10 -17.44
N ILE A 19 -16.80 5.79 -17.30
CA ILE A 19 -17.40 5.21 -16.09
C ILE A 19 -16.44 5.35 -14.92
N ILE A 20 -15.18 4.93 -15.10
CA ILE A 20 -14.14 5.02 -14.07
C ILE A 20 -13.93 6.47 -13.63
N LYS A 21 -13.81 7.40 -14.58
CA LYS A 21 -13.68 8.83 -14.28
C LYS A 21 -14.84 9.36 -13.43
N ARG A 22 -16.08 9.02 -13.81
CA ARG A 22 -17.28 9.42 -13.09
C ARG A 22 -17.32 8.84 -11.68
N ASP A 23 -16.95 7.57 -11.52
CA ASP A 23 -17.05 6.90 -10.23
C ASP A 23 -15.92 7.34 -9.27
N ILE A 24 -14.70 7.62 -9.79
CA ILE A 24 -13.64 8.28 -9.03
C ILE A 24 -14.03 9.71 -8.64
N THR A 25 -14.70 10.46 -9.52
CA THR A 25 -15.24 11.79 -9.21
C THR A 25 -16.20 11.74 -8.03
N ARG A 26 -17.19 10.84 -8.08
CA ARG A 26 -18.15 10.64 -6.98
C ARG A 26 -17.47 10.24 -5.68
N LEU A 27 -16.44 9.39 -5.75
CA LEU A 27 -15.66 9.00 -4.58
C LEU A 27 -14.96 10.22 -3.96
N ALA A 28 -14.30 11.06 -4.76
CA ALA A 28 -13.67 12.29 -4.27
C ALA A 28 -14.69 13.27 -3.65
N GLU A 29 -15.84 13.48 -4.29
CA GLU A 29 -16.93 14.32 -3.78
C GLU A 29 -17.49 13.80 -2.45
N SER A 30 -17.63 12.48 -2.30
CA SER A 30 -18.09 11.87 -1.04
C SER A 30 -17.15 12.19 0.13
N TYR A 31 -15.87 12.41 -0.15
CA TYR A 31 -14.86 12.85 0.80
C TYR A 31 -14.70 14.37 0.90
N LYS A 32 -15.63 15.15 0.35
CA LYS A 32 -15.65 16.63 0.47
C LYS A 32 -14.43 17.31 -0.16
N PHE A 33 -13.93 16.79 -1.27
CA PHE A 33 -13.02 17.55 -2.13
C PHE A 33 -13.80 18.66 -2.85
N SER A 34 -13.18 19.82 -3.00
CA SER A 34 -13.76 20.97 -3.70
C SER A 34 -13.82 20.74 -5.21
N GLU A 35 -14.67 21.50 -5.90
CA GLU A 35 -14.81 21.43 -7.37
C GLU A 35 -13.46 21.58 -8.09
N ALA A 36 -12.61 22.52 -7.65
CA ALA A 36 -11.28 22.71 -8.21
C ALA A 36 -10.35 21.49 -8.01
N GLU A 37 -10.42 20.83 -6.85
CA GLU A 37 -9.63 19.62 -6.57
C GLU A 37 -10.15 18.42 -7.38
N VAL A 38 -11.47 18.27 -7.49
CA VAL A 38 -12.10 17.27 -8.36
C VAL A 38 -11.72 17.50 -9.83
N GLY A 39 -11.63 18.75 -10.27
CA GLY A 39 -11.11 19.11 -11.60
C GLY A 39 -9.69 18.59 -11.84
N ARG A 40 -8.78 18.79 -10.87
CA ARG A 40 -7.41 18.25 -10.92
C ARG A 40 -7.39 16.72 -10.98
N ILE A 41 -8.15 16.05 -10.12
CA ILE A 41 -8.32 14.58 -10.11
C ILE A 41 -8.77 14.10 -11.50
N ASN A 42 -9.74 14.78 -12.10
CA ASN A 42 -10.29 14.40 -13.40
C ASN A 42 -9.29 14.52 -14.55
N ILE A 43 -8.39 15.51 -14.53
CA ILE A 43 -7.29 15.61 -15.50
C ILE A 43 -6.37 14.41 -15.34
N ILE A 44 -5.91 14.13 -14.12
CA ILE A 44 -5.00 13.02 -13.81
C ILE A 44 -5.57 11.68 -14.26
N VAL A 45 -6.82 11.37 -13.89
CA VAL A 45 -7.49 10.11 -14.28
C VAL A 45 -7.65 10.00 -15.79
N SER A 46 -7.96 11.12 -16.48
CA SER A 46 -8.14 11.11 -17.94
C SER A 46 -6.83 10.79 -18.65
N GLU A 47 -5.72 11.41 -18.23
CA GLU A 47 -4.39 11.15 -18.79
C GLU A 47 -3.89 9.74 -18.49
N MET A 48 -4.01 9.28 -17.23
CA MET A 48 -3.68 7.91 -16.84
C MET A 48 -4.47 6.88 -17.66
N ALA A 49 -5.78 7.07 -17.82
CA ALA A 49 -6.62 6.15 -18.58
C ALA A 49 -6.28 6.19 -20.08
N SER A 50 -5.97 7.37 -20.63
CA SER A 50 -5.52 7.49 -22.02
C SER A 50 -4.21 6.74 -22.26
N ASN A 51 -3.26 6.85 -21.33
CA ASN A 51 -1.98 6.16 -21.40
C ASN A 51 -2.17 4.64 -21.33
N LEU A 52 -3.02 4.14 -20.42
CA LEU A 52 -3.36 2.72 -20.37
C LEU A 52 -3.93 2.21 -21.70
N ILE A 53 -4.88 2.93 -22.31
CA ILE A 53 -5.50 2.50 -23.57
C ILE A 53 -4.51 2.51 -24.73
N LYS A 54 -3.57 3.46 -24.75
CA LYS A 54 -2.60 3.61 -25.85
C LYS A 54 -1.43 2.64 -25.74
N HIS A 55 -1.04 2.27 -24.52
CA HIS A 55 0.23 1.59 -24.26
C HIS A 55 0.09 0.21 -23.60
N SER A 56 -1.08 -0.13 -23.04
CA SER A 56 -1.37 -1.48 -22.54
C SER A 56 -2.10 -2.29 -23.60
N ALA A 57 -1.61 -3.49 -23.89
CA ALA A 57 -2.26 -4.42 -24.81
C ALA A 57 -3.29 -5.35 -24.14
N VAL A 58 -3.40 -5.32 -22.80
CA VAL A 58 -4.14 -6.33 -22.03
C VAL A 58 -5.27 -5.69 -21.22
N SER A 59 -4.91 -4.92 -20.21
CA SER A 59 -5.80 -4.18 -19.33
C SER A 59 -4.96 -3.32 -18.39
N GLY A 60 -5.60 -2.35 -17.74
CA GLY A 60 -4.99 -1.55 -16.67
C GLY A 60 -5.93 -1.44 -15.48
N GLU A 61 -5.41 -0.92 -14.38
CA GLU A 61 -6.15 -0.84 -13.13
C GLU A 61 -5.88 0.47 -12.39
N PHE A 62 -6.90 1.00 -11.73
CA PHE A 62 -6.78 2.09 -10.78
C PHE A 62 -7.06 1.58 -9.38
N LEU A 63 -6.19 1.93 -8.45
CA LEU A 63 -6.42 1.80 -7.01
C LEU A 63 -6.54 3.18 -6.41
N VAL A 64 -7.68 3.47 -5.80
CA VAL A 64 -8.00 4.82 -5.32
C VAL A 64 -8.48 4.77 -3.88
N LYS A 65 -7.96 5.66 -3.04
CA LYS A 65 -8.47 5.84 -1.67
C LYS A 65 -8.26 7.28 -1.18
N PRO A 66 -9.08 7.76 -0.23
CA PRO A 66 -8.67 8.88 0.60
C PRO A 66 -7.50 8.47 1.49
N PHE A 67 -6.70 9.43 1.92
CA PHE A 67 -5.63 9.22 2.90
C PHE A 67 -5.48 10.43 3.84
N GLY A 68 -4.64 10.26 4.85
CA GLY A 68 -4.34 11.29 5.84
C GLY A 68 -5.44 11.47 6.88
N ARG A 69 -5.13 12.22 7.94
CA ARG A 69 -6.08 12.50 9.03
C ARG A 69 -7.29 13.25 8.47
N LEU A 70 -8.51 12.82 8.85
CA LEU A 70 -9.77 13.37 8.36
C LEU A 70 -9.94 13.27 6.82
N ASN A 71 -9.33 12.28 6.17
CA ASN A 71 -9.37 12.11 4.71
C ASN A 71 -8.89 13.39 4.00
N SER A 72 -7.73 13.89 4.42
CA SER A 72 -7.15 15.16 3.96
C SER A 72 -6.50 15.09 2.58
N GLY A 73 -6.28 13.90 2.05
CA GLY A 73 -5.74 13.69 0.72
C GLY A 73 -6.44 12.56 -0.04
N PHE A 74 -6.15 12.47 -1.33
CA PHE A 74 -6.67 11.48 -2.27
C PHE A 74 -5.50 10.84 -3.03
N GLU A 75 -5.37 9.53 -2.94
CA GLU A 75 -4.33 8.74 -3.58
C GLU A 75 -4.92 8.02 -4.79
N ILE A 76 -4.23 8.11 -5.92
CA ILE A 76 -4.57 7.43 -7.17
C ILE A 76 -3.31 6.69 -7.63
N ILE A 77 -3.40 5.37 -7.68
CA ILE A 77 -2.35 4.50 -8.23
C ILE A 77 -2.89 3.91 -9.53
N CYS A 78 -2.16 4.10 -10.62
CA CYS A 78 -2.46 3.51 -11.91
C CYS A 78 -1.46 2.39 -12.21
N LEU A 79 -1.97 1.20 -12.52
CA LEU A 79 -1.23 -0.02 -12.79
C LEU A 79 -1.36 -0.39 -14.26
N ASP A 80 -0.23 -0.45 -14.94
CA ASP A 80 -0.09 -0.81 -16.34
C ASP A 80 0.71 -2.13 -16.47
N GLN A 81 0.17 -3.07 -17.25
CA GLN A 81 0.84 -4.33 -17.62
C GLN A 81 1.40 -4.30 -19.05
N GLY A 82 1.50 -3.12 -19.65
CA GLY A 82 2.14 -2.90 -20.94
C GLY A 82 3.65 -3.19 -20.94
N PRO A 83 4.35 -2.87 -22.04
CA PRO A 83 5.76 -3.21 -22.23
C PRO A 83 6.71 -2.47 -21.27
N GLY A 84 6.25 -1.40 -20.62
CA GLY A 84 7.07 -0.51 -19.79
C GLY A 84 8.02 0.37 -20.60
N MET A 85 8.71 1.27 -19.90
CA MET A 85 9.62 2.28 -20.47
C MET A 85 11.08 1.98 -20.12
N SER A 86 12.00 2.33 -21.01
CA SER A 86 13.45 2.25 -20.77
C SER A 86 14.02 3.50 -20.09
N GLU A 87 13.46 4.67 -20.40
CA GLU A 87 13.91 5.98 -19.88
C GLU A 87 12.72 6.77 -19.29
N PRO A 88 12.12 6.32 -18.17
CA PRO A 88 10.90 6.92 -17.63
C PRO A 88 11.05 8.40 -17.25
N LEU A 89 12.22 8.83 -16.79
CA LEU A 89 12.48 10.24 -16.44
C LEU A 89 12.39 11.15 -17.67
N ARG A 90 12.96 10.71 -18.80
CA ARG A 90 12.91 11.46 -20.07
C ARG A 90 11.48 11.55 -20.62
N MET A 91 10.67 10.52 -20.41
CA MET A 91 9.26 10.50 -20.82
C MET A 91 8.36 11.43 -20.00
N GLN A 92 8.85 12.00 -18.89
CA GLN A 92 8.12 12.99 -18.10
C GLN A 92 8.34 14.43 -18.59
N GLU A 93 9.32 14.67 -19.47
CA GLU A 93 9.59 15.98 -20.04
C GLU A 93 8.53 16.32 -21.10
N ASP A 94 7.98 17.53 -21.06
CA ASP A 94 6.97 17.96 -22.03
C ASP A 94 7.54 17.87 -23.47
N GLY A 95 6.74 17.36 -24.41
CA GLY A 95 7.13 17.20 -25.81
C GLY A 95 7.73 15.84 -26.19
N VAL A 96 7.95 14.94 -25.22
CA VAL A 96 8.47 13.59 -25.49
C VAL A 96 7.32 12.57 -25.55
N SER A 97 7.11 11.93 -26.71
CA SER A 97 6.08 10.90 -26.91
C SER A 97 6.60 9.73 -27.75
N THR A 98 6.21 8.51 -27.39
CA THR A 98 6.49 7.28 -28.15
C THR A 98 5.32 6.82 -29.03
N ALA A 99 4.16 7.50 -28.97
CA ALA A 99 2.94 7.11 -29.69
C ALA A 99 2.27 8.27 -30.46
N GLY A 100 3.04 9.27 -30.89
CA GLY A 100 2.56 10.33 -31.79
C GLY A 100 1.59 11.34 -31.16
N THR A 101 1.61 11.49 -29.83
CA THR A 101 0.89 12.56 -29.10
C THR A 101 1.82 13.74 -28.81
N ALA A 102 1.28 14.87 -28.31
CA ALA A 102 2.08 16.03 -27.91
C ALA A 102 3.11 15.75 -26.79
N GLY A 103 3.11 14.56 -26.17
CA GLY A 103 4.07 14.21 -25.10
C GLY A 103 3.81 14.91 -23.77
N GLU A 104 2.62 15.48 -23.58
CA GLU A 104 2.30 16.29 -22.39
C GLU A 104 1.62 15.49 -21.27
N GLY A 105 1.15 14.26 -21.52
CA GLY A 105 0.27 13.54 -20.60
C GLY A 105 0.89 13.21 -19.24
N LEU A 106 2.12 12.69 -19.23
CA LEU A 106 2.85 12.42 -17.97
C LEU A 106 3.23 13.72 -17.24
N GLY A 107 3.65 14.76 -17.99
CA GLY A 107 3.91 16.10 -17.46
C GLY A 107 2.67 16.72 -16.81
N ALA A 108 1.50 16.57 -17.44
CA ALA A 108 0.23 17.05 -16.93
C ALA A 108 -0.14 16.35 -15.61
N ILE A 109 -0.03 15.02 -15.53
CA ILE A 109 -0.27 14.28 -14.28
C ILE A 109 0.63 14.83 -13.16
N LYS A 110 1.93 14.96 -13.43
CA LYS A 110 2.90 15.48 -12.46
C LYS A 110 2.57 16.90 -12.00
N ARG A 111 2.22 17.81 -12.92
CA ARG A 111 1.83 19.20 -12.60
C ARG A 111 0.56 19.29 -11.74
N GLN A 112 -0.41 18.40 -11.98
CA GLN A 112 -1.67 18.40 -11.23
C GLN A 112 -1.56 17.70 -9.87
N SER A 113 -0.49 16.94 -9.62
CA SER A 113 -0.26 16.17 -8.40
C SER A 113 0.45 17.01 -7.32
N ASP A 114 0.14 16.77 -6.05
CA ASP A 114 0.90 17.34 -4.94
C ASP A 114 2.13 16.50 -4.58
N GLU A 115 2.00 15.18 -4.68
CA GLU A 115 3.09 14.21 -4.67
C GLU A 115 2.92 13.27 -5.88
N PHE A 116 4.01 12.97 -6.57
CA PHE A 116 4.02 12.17 -7.78
C PHE A 116 5.22 11.24 -7.79
N ASP A 117 5.00 9.99 -8.16
CA ASP A 117 6.07 9.04 -8.45
C ASP A 117 5.66 8.14 -9.62
N LEU A 118 6.65 7.67 -10.40
CA LEU A 118 6.44 6.81 -11.55
C LEU A 118 7.56 5.79 -11.62
N TYR A 119 7.19 4.52 -11.53
CA TYR A 119 8.07 3.41 -11.80
C TYR A 119 7.70 2.76 -13.13
N SER A 120 8.69 2.49 -13.97
CA SER A 120 8.47 1.74 -15.21
C SER A 120 9.73 0.97 -15.55
N ALA A 121 9.55 -0.28 -15.97
CA ALA A 121 10.65 -1.13 -16.42
C ALA A 121 10.20 -2.02 -17.58
N LYS A 122 11.12 -2.26 -18.51
CA LYS A 122 10.86 -3.09 -19.69
C LYS A 122 10.42 -4.51 -19.28
N GLY A 123 9.28 -4.95 -19.80
CA GLY A 123 8.68 -6.26 -19.49
C GLY A 123 8.01 -6.35 -18.12
N VAL A 124 7.98 -5.26 -17.36
CA VAL A 124 7.26 -5.15 -16.07
C VAL A 124 6.01 -4.28 -16.21
N GLY A 125 6.05 -3.28 -17.08
CA GLY A 125 4.97 -2.29 -17.22
C GLY A 125 5.26 -1.02 -16.43
N THR A 126 4.20 -0.27 -16.11
CA THR A 126 4.29 1.05 -15.48
C THR A 126 3.39 1.13 -14.26
N VAL A 127 3.85 1.78 -13.19
CA VAL A 127 3.04 2.13 -12.03
C VAL A 127 3.20 3.62 -11.78
N ILE A 128 2.09 4.35 -11.73
CA ILE A 128 2.06 5.79 -11.49
C ILE A 128 1.31 6.05 -10.19
N LEU A 129 1.93 6.79 -9.28
CA LEU A 129 1.34 7.29 -8.05
C LEU A 129 1.10 8.80 -8.17
N SER A 130 -0.12 9.21 -7.85
CA SER A 130 -0.50 10.61 -7.69
C SER A 130 -1.24 10.79 -6.37
N ARG A 131 -0.77 11.73 -5.54
CA ARG A 131 -1.48 12.16 -4.34
C ARG A 131 -1.84 13.64 -4.44
N LEU A 132 -3.06 13.97 -4.05
CA LEU A 132 -3.56 15.34 -3.94
C LEU A 132 -3.98 15.61 -2.50
N TYR A 133 -3.72 16.81 -2.01
CA TYR A 133 -4.21 17.25 -0.71
C TYR A 133 -5.35 18.24 -0.88
N LYS A 134 -6.31 18.20 0.06
CA LYS A 134 -7.26 19.28 0.23
C LYS A 134 -6.53 20.58 0.53
N LYS A 135 -7.08 21.70 0.06
CA LYS A 135 -6.56 23.05 0.30
C LYS A 135 -6.39 23.28 1.80
N GLY A 136 -5.18 23.70 2.21
CA GLY A 136 -4.84 23.93 3.61
C GLY A 136 -4.43 22.67 4.40
N TYR A 137 -4.59 21.48 3.83
CA TYR A 137 -4.20 20.22 4.47
C TYR A 137 -2.87 19.65 3.96
N LYS A 138 -2.31 20.22 2.88
CA LYS A 138 -0.97 19.85 2.43
C LYS A 138 0.02 20.03 3.58
N PRO A 139 0.70 18.96 4.04
CA PRO A 139 1.66 19.08 5.12
C PRO A 139 2.69 20.15 4.76
N LYS A 140 2.89 21.12 5.65
CA LYS A 140 4.08 21.97 5.54
C LYS A 140 5.30 21.06 5.59
N PRO A 141 6.40 21.39 4.89
CA PRO A 141 7.69 20.72 5.08
C PRO A 141 8.15 20.98 6.52
N ARG A 142 7.64 20.19 7.47
CA ARG A 142 8.17 20.05 8.84
C ARG A 142 9.28 19.01 8.80
N ALA A 143 9.99 18.89 9.93
CA ALA A 143 11.12 17.98 10.15
C ALA A 143 10.94 16.64 9.40
N PRO A 144 12.02 16.10 8.80
CA PRO A 144 11.95 14.91 7.96
C PRO A 144 11.25 13.77 8.68
N LYS A 145 10.24 13.17 8.03
CA LYS A 145 9.62 11.92 8.51
C LYS A 145 10.73 10.89 8.66
N LYS A 146 10.89 10.25 9.83
CA LYS A 146 11.91 9.20 10.01
C LYS A 146 11.50 7.89 9.35
N PHE A 147 10.21 7.66 9.16
CA PHE A 147 9.68 6.46 8.56
C PHE A 147 8.92 6.77 7.27
N ASP A 148 9.05 5.87 6.31
CA ASP A 148 8.32 5.87 5.05
C ASP A 148 7.53 4.57 4.99
N VAL A 149 6.20 4.67 4.94
CA VAL A 149 5.31 3.52 4.98
C VAL A 149 4.25 3.67 3.88
N GLY A 150 4.18 2.68 3.01
CA GLY A 150 3.23 2.60 1.90
C GLY A 150 2.46 1.30 1.99
N VAL A 151 1.17 1.36 1.68
CA VAL A 151 0.28 0.21 1.82
C VAL A 151 -0.67 0.15 0.63
N VAL A 152 -0.71 -1.00 -0.01
CA VAL A 152 -1.79 -1.42 -0.91
C VAL A 152 -2.66 -2.43 -0.17
N MET A 153 -3.95 -2.17 -0.12
CA MET A 153 -4.95 -3.03 0.51
C MET A 153 -6.18 -3.02 -0.37
N VAL A 154 -6.60 -4.17 -0.87
CA VAL A 154 -7.66 -4.29 -1.88
C VAL A 154 -8.56 -5.46 -1.49
N PRO A 155 -9.89 -5.25 -1.44
CA PRO A 155 -10.80 -6.34 -1.16
C PRO A 155 -10.76 -7.41 -2.26
N LYS A 156 -11.14 -8.63 -1.89
CA LYS A 156 -11.41 -9.72 -2.83
C LYS A 156 -12.38 -9.28 -3.91
N ASN A 157 -12.19 -9.80 -5.11
CA ASN A 157 -13.08 -9.53 -6.23
C ASN A 157 -14.55 -9.85 -5.89
N GLY A 158 -15.42 -8.85 -6.04
CA GLY A 158 -16.84 -8.95 -5.73
C GLY A 158 -17.21 -8.48 -4.31
N GLU A 159 -16.24 -8.32 -3.42
CA GLU A 159 -16.46 -7.83 -2.06
C GLU A 159 -16.36 -6.30 -1.99
N LYS A 160 -17.13 -5.72 -1.06
CA LYS A 160 -17.05 -4.29 -0.71
C LYS A 160 -16.18 -4.04 0.52
N HIS A 161 -16.07 -5.05 1.39
CA HIS A 161 -15.39 -5.00 2.67
C HIS A 161 -14.15 -5.89 2.60
N CYS A 162 -13.01 -5.36 3.02
CA CYS A 162 -11.73 -6.07 3.00
C CYS A 162 -11.55 -6.83 4.32
N GLY A 163 -11.32 -8.14 4.27
CA GLY A 163 -10.98 -8.93 5.46
C GLY A 163 -9.61 -8.57 6.05
N ASP A 164 -8.69 -8.07 5.22
CA ASP A 164 -7.40 -7.56 5.66
C ASP A 164 -7.49 -6.19 6.35
N GLY A 165 -6.57 -5.94 7.28
CA GLY A 165 -6.43 -4.69 8.00
C GLY A 165 -4.98 -4.36 8.35
N TRP A 166 -4.70 -3.09 8.57
CA TRP A 166 -3.39 -2.64 9.06
C TRP A 166 -3.54 -1.45 10.00
N ALA A 167 -2.50 -1.22 10.80
CA ALA A 167 -2.37 -0.02 11.58
C ALA A 167 -0.91 0.42 11.71
N ILE A 168 -0.71 1.70 11.97
CA ILE A 168 0.60 2.30 12.25
C ILE A 168 0.51 3.22 13.46
N TYR A 169 1.52 3.14 14.30
CA TYR A 169 1.82 4.13 15.31
C TYR A 169 3.27 4.60 15.13
N GLU A 170 3.46 5.91 14.94
CA GLU A 170 4.77 6.51 14.73
C GLU A 170 5.11 7.40 15.94
N ALA A 171 6.21 7.08 16.60
CA ALA A 171 6.85 7.89 17.63
C ALA A 171 8.15 8.51 17.09
N VAL A 172 8.85 9.26 17.93
CA VAL A 172 10.08 9.97 17.51
C VAL A 172 11.19 9.01 17.08
N ASP A 173 11.38 7.88 17.75
CA ASP A 173 12.50 6.96 17.51
C ASP A 173 12.07 5.54 17.14
N TYR A 174 10.77 5.29 17.08
CA TYR A 174 10.25 3.99 16.69
C TYR A 174 8.91 4.09 15.96
N CYS A 175 8.62 3.07 15.18
CA CYS A 175 7.36 2.89 14.47
C CYS A 175 6.84 1.49 14.72
N HIS A 176 5.59 1.37 15.18
CA HIS A 176 4.88 0.10 15.26
C HIS A 176 3.93 -0.05 14.09
N LEU A 177 3.91 -1.26 13.52
CA LEU A 177 3.14 -1.66 12.37
C LEU A 177 2.34 -2.91 12.73
N LEU A 178 1.06 -2.92 12.37
CA LEU A 178 0.20 -4.09 12.41
C LEU A 178 -0.21 -4.43 10.99
N VAL A 179 -0.16 -5.72 10.66
CA VAL A 179 -0.90 -6.31 9.53
C VAL A 179 -1.75 -7.44 10.11
N ALA A 180 -3.03 -7.47 9.76
CA ALA A 180 -3.97 -8.48 10.18
C ALA A 180 -4.82 -8.95 8.99
N ASP A 181 -5.24 -10.21 9.02
CA ASP A 181 -6.12 -10.83 8.05
C ASP A 181 -7.20 -11.57 8.85
N GLY A 182 -8.43 -11.06 8.76
CA GLY A 182 -9.58 -11.60 9.45
C GLY A 182 -10.06 -12.88 8.77
N LEU A 183 -10.45 -13.89 9.55
CA LEU A 183 -10.80 -15.19 8.96
C LEU A 183 -11.98 -15.12 7.96
N GLY A 184 -11.68 -15.50 6.71
CA GLY A 184 -12.60 -15.46 5.58
C GLY A 184 -12.49 -14.14 4.81
N HIS A 185 -13.59 -13.64 4.28
CA HIS A 185 -13.64 -12.35 3.58
C HIS A 185 -14.94 -11.61 3.91
N GLY A 186 -15.02 -10.35 3.50
CA GLY A 186 -16.19 -9.50 3.67
C GLY A 186 -16.34 -8.94 5.09
N GLU A 187 -17.55 -8.47 5.42
CA GLU A 187 -17.83 -7.65 6.61
C GLU A 187 -17.37 -8.29 7.94
N HIS A 188 -17.60 -9.58 8.14
CA HIS A 188 -17.21 -10.24 9.39
C HIS A 188 -15.70 -10.42 9.55
N ALA A 189 -14.98 -10.58 8.44
CA ALA A 189 -13.52 -10.62 8.46
C ALA A 189 -12.96 -9.22 8.74
N GLU A 190 -13.53 -8.18 8.09
CA GLU A 190 -13.20 -6.77 8.35
C GLU A 190 -13.41 -6.42 9.83
N VAL A 191 -14.53 -6.82 10.45
CA VAL A 191 -14.78 -6.59 11.88
C VAL A 191 -13.66 -7.17 12.76
N ALA A 192 -13.11 -8.34 12.40
CA ALA A 192 -12.02 -8.96 13.16
C ALA A 192 -10.69 -8.20 13.00
N SER A 193 -10.31 -7.88 11.76
CA SER A 193 -9.05 -7.17 11.47
C SER A 193 -9.07 -5.72 11.94
N GLN A 194 -10.21 -5.04 11.80
CA GLN A 194 -10.43 -3.69 12.31
C GLN A 194 -10.45 -3.65 13.85
N GLY A 195 -11.10 -4.62 14.50
CA GLY A 195 -11.03 -4.76 15.96
C GLY A 195 -9.60 -4.97 16.46
N ALA A 196 -8.76 -5.70 15.72
CA ALA A 196 -7.35 -5.83 16.02
C ALA A 196 -6.59 -4.50 15.84
N ALA A 197 -6.86 -3.76 14.76
CA ALA A 197 -6.27 -2.45 14.53
C ALA A 197 -6.61 -1.43 15.63
N GLU A 198 -7.86 -1.43 16.11
CA GLU A 198 -8.31 -0.56 17.19
C GLU A 198 -7.62 -0.92 18.52
N ALA A 199 -7.56 -2.20 18.87
CA ALA A 199 -6.88 -2.66 20.09
C ALA A 199 -5.36 -2.38 20.05
N PHE A 200 -4.74 -2.48 18.88
CA PHE A 200 -3.33 -2.12 18.67
C PHE A 200 -3.09 -0.63 18.97
N LEU A 201 -3.94 0.26 18.45
CA LEU A 201 -3.78 1.70 18.63
C LEU A 201 -3.97 2.17 20.10
N GLN A 202 -4.65 1.37 20.91
CA GLN A 202 -4.86 1.67 22.34
C GLN A 202 -3.66 1.31 23.23
N ASN A 203 -2.69 0.53 22.73
CA ASN A 203 -1.62 -0.07 23.55
C ASN A 203 -0.22 0.12 22.97
N THR A 204 0.01 1.24 22.28
CA THR A 204 1.17 1.52 21.42
C THR A 204 2.54 1.66 22.12
N ASN A 205 2.55 1.53 23.44
CA ASN A 205 3.70 1.56 24.32
C ASN A 205 4.19 0.16 24.73
N LEU A 206 3.51 -0.91 24.28
CA LEU A 206 3.87 -2.29 24.56
C LEU A 206 4.78 -2.89 23.48
N ALA A 207 5.55 -3.91 23.87
CA ALA A 207 6.35 -4.70 22.92
C ALA A 207 5.46 -5.53 21.97
N PRO A 208 5.95 -5.92 20.78
CA PRO A 208 5.16 -6.67 19.79
C PRO A 208 4.47 -7.93 20.32
N VAL A 209 5.15 -8.73 21.14
CA VAL A 209 4.55 -9.93 21.77
C VAL A 209 3.37 -9.60 22.69
N GLU A 210 3.46 -8.53 23.48
CA GLU A 210 2.40 -8.10 24.39
C GLU A 210 1.23 -7.48 23.62
N LEU A 211 1.53 -6.75 22.53
CA LEU A 211 0.51 -6.32 21.57
C LEU A 211 -0.24 -7.53 21.02
N ILE A 212 0.44 -8.56 20.52
CA ILE A 212 -0.21 -9.79 20.03
C ILE A 212 -1.12 -10.44 21.09
N ARG A 213 -0.69 -10.50 22.36
CA ARG A 213 -1.52 -11.02 23.46
C ARG A 213 -2.77 -10.17 23.70
N ASN A 214 -2.63 -8.85 23.66
CA ASN A 214 -3.76 -7.93 23.78
C ASN A 214 -4.74 -8.06 22.61
N LEU A 215 -4.24 -8.17 21.39
CA LEU A 215 -5.06 -8.41 20.20
C LEU A 215 -5.86 -9.71 20.33
N HIS A 216 -5.20 -10.80 20.76
CA HIS A 216 -5.84 -12.08 21.00
C HIS A 216 -7.03 -11.96 21.98
N GLY A 217 -6.87 -11.18 23.06
CA GLY A 217 -7.94 -10.92 24.01
C GLY A 217 -9.07 -10.05 23.45
N ALA A 218 -8.72 -8.99 22.72
CA ALA A 218 -9.67 -7.99 22.22
C ALA A 218 -10.64 -8.55 21.17
N ILE A 219 -10.18 -9.45 20.30
CA ILE A 219 -10.98 -9.93 19.17
C ILE A 219 -11.65 -11.30 19.41
N LYS A 220 -11.68 -11.81 20.65
CA LYS A 220 -12.28 -13.13 21.01
C LYS A 220 -13.73 -13.31 20.57
N LYS A 221 -14.49 -12.22 20.44
CA LYS A 221 -15.91 -12.25 20.03
C LYS A 221 -16.12 -12.05 18.53
N THR A 222 -15.05 -12.06 17.74
CA THR A 222 -15.09 -11.90 16.27
C THR A 222 -14.86 -13.24 15.59
N ARG A 223 -14.73 -13.26 14.25
CA ARG A 223 -14.27 -14.44 13.52
C ARG A 223 -12.83 -14.84 13.86
N GLY A 224 -12.07 -13.97 14.53
CA GLY A 224 -10.64 -14.14 14.74
C GLY A 224 -9.83 -13.71 13.52
N ALA A 225 -8.53 -13.59 13.70
CA ALA A 225 -7.62 -13.10 12.68
C ALA A 225 -6.23 -13.73 12.84
N VAL A 226 -5.47 -13.75 11.76
CA VAL A 226 -4.02 -13.88 11.80
C VAL A 226 -3.42 -12.47 11.81
N ALA A 227 -2.28 -12.27 12.45
CA ALA A 227 -1.64 -10.96 12.46
C ALA A 227 -0.14 -11.01 12.69
N ASN A 228 0.53 -9.95 12.27
CA ASN A 228 1.90 -9.64 12.61
C ASN A 228 1.98 -8.22 13.19
N VAL A 229 2.66 -8.09 14.33
CA VAL A 229 3.06 -6.80 14.88
C VAL A 229 4.56 -6.66 14.75
N THR A 230 5.01 -5.57 14.14
CA THR A 230 6.42 -5.24 13.93
C THR A 230 6.73 -3.85 14.50
N SER A 231 7.87 -3.72 15.15
CA SER A 231 8.42 -2.48 15.69
C SER A 231 9.77 -2.20 15.05
N ILE A 232 9.91 -1.08 14.36
CA ILE A 232 11.20 -0.58 13.85
C ILE A 232 11.69 0.49 14.81
N ASN A 233 12.83 0.27 15.45
CA ASN A 233 13.46 1.22 16.38
C ASN A 233 14.78 1.74 15.80
N VAL A 234 14.83 3.02 15.45
CA VAL A 234 16.02 3.63 14.83
C VAL A 234 17.13 3.92 15.82
N LYS A 235 16.80 4.12 17.10
CA LYS A 235 17.78 4.37 18.16
C LYS A 235 18.58 3.11 18.48
N ASN A 236 17.90 1.97 18.55
CA ASN A 236 18.52 0.69 18.83
C ASN A 236 19.01 -0.03 17.55
N GLN A 237 18.65 0.48 16.37
CA GLN A 237 18.95 -0.15 15.07
C GLN A 237 18.41 -1.58 15.00
N GLU A 238 17.16 -1.77 15.42
CA GLU A 238 16.53 -3.09 15.52
C GLU A 238 15.10 -3.06 14.99
N LEU A 239 14.72 -4.16 14.35
CA LEU A 239 13.35 -4.52 14.04
C LEU A 239 12.96 -5.68 14.94
N THR A 240 11.95 -5.46 15.78
CA THR A 240 11.40 -6.46 16.69
C THR A 240 9.99 -6.83 16.25
N TYR A 241 9.64 -8.11 16.20
CA TYR A 241 8.30 -8.52 15.76
C TYR A 241 7.79 -9.77 16.47
N CYS A 242 6.47 -9.96 16.42
CA CYS A 242 5.79 -11.18 16.80
C CYS A 242 4.59 -11.38 15.85
N GLY A 243 4.42 -12.60 15.33
CA GLY A 243 3.34 -12.93 14.42
C GLY A 243 2.65 -14.24 14.78
N VAL A 244 1.36 -14.32 14.47
CA VAL A 244 0.52 -15.50 14.64
C VAL A 244 -0.24 -15.73 13.33
N GLY A 245 -0.16 -16.95 12.80
CA GLY A 245 -0.77 -17.35 11.54
C GLY A 245 0.16 -17.14 10.34
N ASN A 246 -0.42 -16.78 9.20
CA ASN A 246 0.24 -16.83 7.89
C ASN A 246 0.48 -15.44 7.26
N ILE A 247 0.43 -14.35 8.04
CA ILE A 247 1.00 -13.07 7.58
C ILE A 247 2.50 -13.28 7.30
N ALA A 248 2.86 -13.13 6.04
CA ALA A 248 4.20 -13.37 5.54
C ALA A 248 4.96 -12.03 5.42
N GLY A 249 6.29 -12.12 5.47
CA GLY A 249 7.10 -10.93 5.34
C GLY A 249 8.57 -11.19 5.07
N ARG A 250 9.25 -10.15 4.62
CA ARG A 250 10.70 -10.13 4.39
C ARG A 250 11.29 -8.79 4.80
N VAL A 251 12.43 -8.85 5.47
CA VAL A 251 13.36 -7.71 5.58
C VAL A 251 14.38 -7.86 4.46
N ILE A 252 14.52 -6.83 3.64
CA ILE A 252 15.39 -6.77 2.48
C ILE A 252 16.49 -5.76 2.79
N SER A 253 17.74 -6.21 2.69
CA SER A 253 18.94 -5.38 2.86
C SER A 253 19.70 -5.37 1.53
N GLY A 254 19.50 -4.33 0.71
CA GLY A 254 20.01 -4.31 -0.66
C GLY A 254 19.17 -5.19 -1.61
N TYR A 255 19.78 -5.82 -2.62
CA TYR A 255 19.07 -6.66 -3.60
C TYR A 255 19.16 -8.17 -3.34
N GLU A 256 20.11 -8.62 -2.51
CA GLU A 256 20.44 -10.05 -2.38
C GLU A 256 20.20 -10.63 -0.98
N ASN A 257 20.34 -9.81 0.07
CA ASN A 257 20.17 -10.30 1.42
C ASN A 257 18.73 -10.12 1.89
N THR A 258 18.03 -11.23 2.11
CA THR A 258 16.66 -11.21 2.63
C THR A 258 16.54 -12.08 3.87
N LYS A 259 15.79 -11.61 4.86
CA LYS A 259 15.42 -12.37 6.06
C LYS A 259 13.90 -12.48 6.12
N SER A 260 13.40 -13.71 6.14
CA SER A 260 11.96 -13.97 6.25
C SER A 260 11.47 -13.66 7.67
N ILE A 261 10.28 -13.07 7.75
CA ILE A 261 9.51 -12.95 8.98
C ILE A 261 8.86 -14.31 9.25
N ILE A 262 9.02 -14.81 10.48
CA ILE A 262 8.42 -16.08 10.93
C ILE A 262 7.24 -15.80 11.86
N SER A 263 6.24 -16.65 11.80
CA SER A 263 5.03 -16.51 12.62
C SER A 263 4.74 -17.83 13.31
N TYR A 264 4.16 -17.75 14.51
CA TYR A 264 3.69 -18.91 15.24
C TYR A 264 2.39 -19.44 14.63
N ASN A 265 2.15 -20.75 14.68
CA ASN A 265 0.86 -21.31 14.29
C ASN A 265 -0.22 -20.91 15.32
N GLY A 266 -1.36 -20.42 14.84
CA GLY A 266 -2.50 -20.06 15.69
C GLY A 266 -3.42 -19.04 15.01
N ILE A 267 -4.49 -18.69 15.70
CA ILE A 267 -5.48 -17.69 15.29
C ILE A 267 -5.80 -16.81 16.50
N LEU A 268 -5.62 -15.50 16.37
CA LEU A 268 -5.99 -14.51 17.38
C LEU A 268 -7.51 -14.51 17.59
N GLY A 269 -7.95 -14.34 18.84
CA GLY A 269 -9.35 -14.53 19.23
C GLY A 269 -9.74 -15.98 19.51
N HIS A 270 -8.98 -16.97 19.04
CA HIS A 270 -9.27 -18.40 19.25
C HIS A 270 -8.17 -19.09 20.04
N ASN A 271 -7.08 -19.50 19.38
CA ASN A 271 -5.99 -20.28 19.96
C ASN A 271 -4.63 -19.74 19.55
N ILE A 272 -3.77 -19.47 20.53
CA ILE A 272 -2.36 -19.13 20.33
C ILE A 272 -1.49 -19.98 21.24
N PRO A 273 -0.21 -20.20 20.89
CA PRO A 273 0.72 -20.87 21.80
C PRO A 273 0.84 -20.13 23.13
N ASN A 274 1.04 -20.88 24.21
CA ASN A 274 1.27 -20.31 25.54
C ASN A 274 2.54 -19.45 25.57
N THR A 275 3.59 -19.94 24.92
CA THR A 275 4.87 -19.25 24.80
C THR A 275 4.97 -18.54 23.45
N LEU A 276 5.07 -17.22 23.51
CA LEU A 276 5.36 -16.34 22.38
C LEU A 276 6.58 -15.51 22.78
N ASN A 277 7.49 -15.28 21.84
CA ASN A 277 8.66 -14.44 22.06
C ASN A 277 8.75 -13.38 20.96
N ASN A 278 9.39 -12.27 21.30
CA ASN A 278 9.82 -11.32 20.29
C ASN A 278 10.97 -11.92 19.48
N HIS A 279 10.89 -11.78 18.16
CA HIS A 279 12.02 -11.98 17.26
C HIS A 279 12.68 -10.64 16.97
N VAL A 280 14.00 -10.63 16.84
CA VAL A 280 14.79 -9.42 16.60
C VAL A 280 15.65 -9.60 15.36
N ILE A 281 15.61 -8.60 14.47
CA ILE A 281 16.44 -8.51 13.27
C ILE A 281 17.18 -7.17 13.31
N PRO A 282 18.50 -7.13 13.05
CA PRO A 282 19.22 -5.87 12.90
C PRO A 282 18.58 -4.98 11.82
N TRP A 283 18.31 -3.73 12.19
CA TRP A 283 17.73 -2.71 11.31
C TRP A 283 18.73 -1.59 11.04
N VAL A 284 19.44 -1.72 9.94
CA VAL A 284 20.46 -0.78 9.49
C VAL A 284 19.99 -0.01 8.26
N GLY A 285 20.66 1.10 7.93
CA GLY A 285 20.28 2.00 6.84
C GLY A 285 20.05 1.28 5.51
N ASN A 286 18.98 1.68 4.81
CA ASN A 286 18.44 1.10 3.57
C ASN A 286 17.68 -0.24 3.70
N ASN A 287 17.40 -0.72 4.90
CA ASN A 287 16.51 -1.86 5.07
C ASN A 287 15.08 -1.51 4.62
N LEU A 288 14.45 -2.46 3.93
CA LEU A 288 13.05 -2.41 3.53
C LEU A 288 12.31 -3.60 4.16
N LEU A 289 11.25 -3.32 4.89
CA LEU A 289 10.31 -4.33 5.37
C LEU A 289 9.17 -4.45 4.37
N VAL A 290 8.83 -5.66 3.99
CA VAL A 290 7.58 -5.99 3.30
C VAL A 290 6.80 -6.99 4.16
N LEU A 291 5.56 -6.68 4.48
CA LEU A 291 4.58 -7.56 5.11
C LEU A 291 3.39 -7.72 4.18
N HIS A 292 2.79 -8.90 4.11
CA HIS A 292 1.61 -9.13 3.27
C HIS A 292 0.71 -10.24 3.80
N SER A 293 -0.58 -10.14 3.48
CA SER A 293 -1.56 -11.23 3.65
C SER A 293 -1.34 -12.32 2.59
N ASP A 294 -2.01 -13.45 2.75
CA ASP A 294 -1.81 -14.61 1.87
C ASP A 294 -2.45 -14.45 0.47
N GLY A 295 -3.27 -13.42 0.26
CA GLY A 295 -3.74 -12.97 -1.05
C GLY A 295 -2.62 -12.61 -2.03
N LEU A 296 -1.42 -12.31 -1.52
CA LEU A 296 -0.21 -12.18 -2.31
C LEU A 296 0.60 -13.49 -2.33
N LYS A 297 1.07 -13.92 -3.50
CA LYS A 297 2.05 -15.02 -3.60
C LYS A 297 3.31 -14.63 -2.81
N SER A 298 3.97 -15.56 -2.11
CA SER A 298 5.08 -15.24 -1.20
C SER A 298 6.49 -15.37 -1.80
N LYS A 299 6.60 -15.80 -3.08
CA LYS A 299 7.89 -15.95 -3.78
C LYS A 299 8.06 -14.81 -4.78
N TRP A 300 8.96 -13.89 -4.47
CA TRP A 300 9.32 -12.76 -5.34
C TRP A 300 10.82 -12.73 -5.56
N ASP A 301 11.19 -12.17 -6.70
CA ASP A 301 12.57 -11.89 -7.06
C ASP A 301 12.70 -10.40 -7.41
N PHE A 302 13.31 -9.63 -6.51
CA PHE A 302 13.50 -8.20 -6.68
C PHE A 302 14.52 -7.85 -7.78
N SER A 303 15.36 -8.80 -8.21
CA SER A 303 16.35 -8.55 -9.27
C SER A 303 15.72 -8.20 -10.61
N ARG A 304 14.47 -8.63 -10.82
CA ARG A 304 13.66 -8.28 -12.00
C ARG A 304 13.15 -6.84 -12.00
N TYR A 305 13.21 -6.15 -10.85
CA TYR A 305 12.64 -4.82 -10.64
C TYR A 305 13.74 -3.79 -10.40
N LYS A 306 14.47 -3.46 -11.47
CA LYS A 306 15.60 -2.53 -11.41
C LYS A 306 15.16 -1.19 -10.83
N ASP A 307 15.88 -0.69 -9.83
CA ASP A 307 15.66 0.60 -9.16
C ASP A 307 14.35 0.75 -8.38
N LEU A 308 13.49 -0.28 -8.33
CA LEU A 308 12.20 -0.24 -7.62
C LEU A 308 12.33 0.20 -6.15
N LEU A 309 13.38 -0.27 -5.46
CA LEU A 309 13.60 0.02 -4.04
C LEU A 309 13.85 1.51 -3.74
N ARG A 310 14.10 2.34 -4.76
CA ARG A 310 14.31 3.79 -4.65
C ARG A 310 13.03 4.60 -4.71
N HIS A 311 11.93 4.01 -5.18
CA HIS A 311 10.64 4.67 -5.32
C HIS A 311 9.88 4.80 -4.00
N ASP A 312 8.76 5.53 -4.01
CA ASP A 312 7.82 5.63 -2.89
C ASP A 312 7.38 4.23 -2.44
N THR A 313 7.24 4.02 -1.14
CA THR A 313 6.86 2.71 -0.59
C THR A 313 5.49 2.21 -1.11
N SER A 314 4.57 3.11 -1.47
CA SER A 314 3.31 2.71 -2.13
C SER A 314 3.52 2.23 -3.56
N ILE A 315 4.52 2.74 -4.29
CA ILE A 315 4.89 2.20 -5.62
C ILE A 315 5.43 0.78 -5.46
N ILE A 316 6.29 0.54 -4.47
CA ILE A 316 6.83 -0.81 -4.20
C ILE A 316 5.68 -1.77 -3.87
N ALA A 317 4.78 -1.38 -2.96
CA ALA A 317 3.60 -2.17 -2.60
C ALA A 317 2.70 -2.44 -3.83
N ALA A 318 2.49 -1.43 -4.67
CA ALA A 318 1.67 -1.52 -5.88
C ALA A 318 2.26 -2.42 -6.96
N VAL A 319 3.58 -2.41 -7.16
CA VAL A 319 4.26 -3.34 -8.09
C VAL A 319 4.12 -4.77 -7.59
N LEU A 320 4.33 -5.00 -6.30
CA LEU A 320 4.16 -6.34 -5.72
C LEU A 320 2.72 -6.82 -5.86
N TYR A 321 1.74 -5.97 -5.54
CA TYR A 321 0.32 -6.26 -5.75
C TYR A 321 0.05 -6.61 -7.22
N LYS A 322 0.45 -5.77 -8.16
CA LYS A 322 0.18 -5.94 -9.60
C LYS A 322 0.66 -7.28 -10.14
N ASP A 323 1.85 -7.72 -9.73
CA ASP A 323 2.51 -8.89 -10.32
C ASP A 323 2.27 -10.20 -9.56
N PHE A 324 1.94 -10.11 -8.27
CA PHE A 324 1.88 -11.27 -7.38
C PHE A 324 0.54 -11.47 -6.68
N ASN A 325 -0.47 -10.62 -6.93
CA ASN A 325 -1.83 -10.86 -6.47
C ASN A 325 -2.37 -12.19 -7.01
N ARG A 326 -3.04 -12.96 -6.14
CA ARG A 326 -3.74 -14.20 -6.52
C ARG A 326 -5.09 -13.93 -7.18
N GLY A 327 -5.75 -12.83 -6.81
CA GLY A 327 -7.07 -12.43 -7.31
C GLY A 327 -8.24 -13.25 -6.74
N THR A 328 -7.96 -14.17 -5.82
CA THR A 328 -8.94 -15.08 -5.20
C THR A 328 -9.27 -14.72 -3.75
N ASP A 329 -8.55 -13.76 -3.17
CA ASP A 329 -8.69 -13.35 -1.78
C ASP A 329 -8.49 -11.83 -1.60
N ASP A 330 -8.76 -11.34 -0.39
CA ASP A 330 -8.33 -10.02 0.05
C ASP A 330 -6.80 -9.91 -0.07
N THR A 331 -6.27 -8.74 -0.40
CA THR A 331 -4.82 -8.57 -0.57
C THR A 331 -4.33 -7.30 0.10
N LEU A 332 -3.36 -7.47 1.00
CA LEU A 332 -2.65 -6.40 1.68
C LEU A 332 -1.15 -6.57 1.50
N VAL A 333 -0.51 -5.48 1.10
CA VAL A 333 0.94 -5.35 0.98
C VAL A 333 1.35 -4.07 1.69
N LEU A 334 2.08 -4.21 2.80
CA LEU A 334 2.67 -3.12 3.56
C LEU A 334 4.17 -3.09 3.32
N VAL A 335 4.69 -1.92 2.96
CA VAL A 335 6.11 -1.68 2.75
C VAL A 335 6.56 -0.55 3.67
N ALA A 336 7.64 -0.76 4.42
CA ALA A 336 8.18 0.22 5.34
C ALA A 336 9.71 0.34 5.24
N ARG A 337 10.24 1.55 5.34
CA ARG A 337 11.68 1.84 5.48
C ARG A 337 11.90 3.05 6.38
N THR A 338 13.15 3.25 6.79
CA THR A 338 13.57 4.50 7.44
C THR A 338 14.05 5.50 6.39
N ARG A 339 13.65 6.76 6.48
CA ARG A 339 14.24 7.84 5.67
C ARG A 339 15.55 8.26 6.33
N CYS A 340 16.64 8.16 5.58
CA CYS A 340 17.96 8.61 6.02
C CYS A 340 18.11 10.11 5.93
#